data_AF-A0A2I0D392-F1
#
_entry.id   AF-A0A2I0D392-F1
#
_cell.length_a   1.000
_cell.length_b   1.000
_cell.length_c   1.000
_cell.angle_alpha   90.00
_cell.angle_beta   90.00
_cell.angle_gamma   90.00
#
_symmetry.space_group_name_H-M   'P 1'
#
loop_
_entity.id
_entity.type
_entity.pdbx_description
1 polymer ?
#
loop_
_entity_poly.entity_id
_entity_poly.type
_entity_poly.pdbx_seq_one_letter_code
_entity_poly.pdbx_strand_id
1 'polypeptide(L)'
;MYTAKFVYEDNDRNRVGAGQEMYNSVEGYRYGIAAVLSNMANFSAHCGKARHIPDSDLFSVILKCHDPCGEIYFLALARDRLTVASYEDDAIREKISAWTDTVAALR
;
A
#
# COMPACT_ATOMS: atom_id res chain seq x y z
N MET A 1 4.99 3.00 -4.40
CA MET A 1 3.67 3.58 -4.74
C MET A 1 2.74 3.38 -3.56
N TYR A 2 1.96 4.38 -3.20
CA TYR A 2 1.00 4.36 -2.10
C TYR A 2 -0.39 4.69 -2.64
N THR A 3 -1.39 3.86 -2.35
CA THR A 3 -2.78 4.08 -2.75
C THR A 3 -3.62 4.24 -1.50
N ALA A 4 -4.12 5.46 -1.28
CA ALA A 4 -5.05 5.75 -0.19
C ALA A 4 -6.49 5.46 -0.63
N LYS A 5 -7.29 4.82 0.23
CA LYS A 5 -8.70 4.51 -0.02
C LYS A 5 -9.60 5.35 0.87
N PHE A 6 -10.68 5.85 0.29
CA PHE A 6 -11.66 6.67 0.98
C PHE A 6 -13.07 6.18 0.72
N VAL A 7 -13.94 6.35 1.71
CA VAL A 7 -15.39 6.31 1.53
C VAL A 7 -15.97 7.67 1.87
N TYR A 8 -17.10 7.98 1.27
CA TYR A 8 -17.92 9.13 1.66
C TYR A 8 -19.14 8.59 2.39
N GLU A 9 -19.41 9.17 3.56
CA GLU A 9 -20.48 8.74 4.46
C GLU A 9 -21.45 9.91 4.73
N ASP A 10 -22.75 9.62 4.73
CA ASP A 10 -23.77 10.58 5.14
C ASP A 10 -23.79 10.77 6.68
N ASN A 11 -24.75 11.56 7.17
CA ASN A 11 -24.88 11.82 8.62
C ASN A 11 -25.25 10.56 9.43
N ASP A 12 -25.85 9.55 8.79
CA ASP A 12 -26.22 8.27 9.39
C ASP A 12 -25.12 7.21 9.25
N ARG A 13 -23.96 7.59 8.70
CA ARG A 13 -22.81 6.74 8.36
C ARG A 13 -23.08 5.71 7.27
N ASN A 14 -24.11 5.91 6.44
CA ASN A 14 -24.27 5.11 5.25
C ASN A 14 -23.24 5.55 4.21
N ARG A 15 -22.64 4.57 3.54
CA ARG A 15 -21.71 4.85 2.44
C ARG A 15 -22.48 5.40 1.24
N VAL A 16 -22.19 6.64 0.88
CA VAL A 16 -22.76 7.35 -0.28
C VAL A 16 -21.76 7.49 -1.44
N GLY A 17 -20.49 7.14 -1.22
CA GLY A 17 -19.47 7.17 -2.25
C GLY A 17 -18.17 6.49 -1.85
N ALA A 18 -17.22 6.46 -2.80
CA ALA A 18 -15.84 6.05 -2.53
C ALA A 18 -14.88 6.71 -3.53
N GLY A 19 -13.62 6.80 -3.12
CA GLY A 19 -12.53 7.31 -3.93
C GLY A 19 -11.21 6.64 -3.59
N GLN A 20 -10.22 6.85 -4.44
CA GLN A 20 -8.84 6.48 -4.17
C GLN A 20 -7.90 7.50 -4.78
N GLU A 21 -6.75 7.71 -4.15
CA GLU A 21 -5.68 8.53 -4.70
C GLU A 21 -4.36 7.76 -4.64
N MET A 22 -3.49 8.00 -5.62
CA MET A 22 -2.20 7.35 -5.74
C MET A 22 -1.09 8.38 -5.54
N TYR A 23 -0.08 7.99 -4.77
CA TYR A 23 1.05 8.82 -4.42
C TYR A 23 2.37 8.08 -4.61
N ASN A 24 3.36 8.83 -5.04
CA ASN A 24 4.71 8.38 -5.34
C ASN A 24 5.67 8.55 -4.13
N SER A 25 5.23 9.17 -3.04
CA SER A 25 6.00 9.29 -1.78
C SER A 25 5.11 9.14 -0.54
N VAL A 26 5.74 8.80 0.60
CA VAL A 26 5.04 8.72 1.90
C VAL A 26 4.52 10.08 2.33
N GLU A 27 5.29 11.14 2.09
CA GLU A 27 4.90 12.52 2.41
C GLU A 27 3.68 12.94 1.60
N GLY A 28 3.70 12.69 0.28
CA GLY A 28 2.58 12.94 -0.61
C GLY A 28 1.32 12.17 -0.19
N TYR A 29 1.48 10.91 0.21
CA TYR A 29 0.40 10.10 0.79
C TYR A 29 -0.21 10.75 2.04
N ARG A 30 0.63 11.19 2.99
CA ARG A 30 0.14 11.81 4.23
C ARG A 30 -0.56 13.15 3.98
N TYR A 31 0.03 14.02 3.17
CA TYR A 31 -0.54 15.33 2.86
C TYR A 31 -1.79 15.22 1.97
N GLY A 32 -1.79 14.30 1.02
CA GLY A 32 -2.93 14.04 0.14
C GLY A 32 -4.14 13.51 0.90
N ILE A 33 -3.94 12.58 1.85
CA ILE A 33 -5.03 12.16 2.75
C ILE A 33 -5.64 13.35 3.49
N ALA A 34 -4.80 14.20 4.10
CA ALA A 34 -5.29 15.39 4.81
C ALA A 34 -6.07 16.35 3.88
N ALA A 35 -5.61 16.49 2.63
CA ALA A 35 -6.28 17.31 1.62
C ALA A 35 -7.65 16.74 1.23
N VAL A 36 -7.75 15.43 0.98
CA VAL A 36 -9.04 14.76 0.67
C VAL A 36 -10.02 14.89 1.83
N LEU A 37 -9.55 14.68 3.07
CA LEU A 37 -10.36 14.82 4.28
C LEU A 37 -10.79 16.27 4.56
N SER A 38 -10.26 17.25 3.82
CA SER A 38 -10.63 18.67 3.94
C SER A 38 -11.34 19.22 2.70
N ASN A 39 -11.58 18.39 1.67
CA ASN A 39 -12.12 18.83 0.40
C ASN A 39 -13.65 19.00 0.44
N MET A 40 -14.10 20.23 0.72
CA MET A 40 -15.53 20.57 0.82
C MET A 40 -16.29 20.41 -0.50
N ALA A 41 -15.62 20.57 -1.65
CA ALA A 41 -16.26 20.38 -2.95
C ALA A 41 -16.65 18.91 -3.15
N ASN A 42 -15.74 17.99 -2.83
CA ASN A 42 -16.03 16.55 -2.85
C ASN A 42 -17.11 16.19 -1.83
N PHE A 43 -17.12 16.82 -0.65
CA PHE A 43 -18.11 16.52 0.37
C PHE A 43 -19.53 16.88 -0.11
N SER A 44 -19.65 18.04 -0.74
CA SER A 44 -20.90 18.52 -1.32
C SER A 44 -21.33 17.64 -2.50
N ALA A 45 -20.39 17.26 -3.37
CA ALA A 45 -20.68 16.42 -4.54
C ALA A 45 -21.15 15.01 -4.17
N HIS A 46 -20.61 14.42 -3.10
CA HIS A 46 -21.00 13.11 -2.60
C HIS A 46 -22.16 13.15 -1.59
N CYS A 47 -22.62 14.33 -1.18
CA CYS A 47 -23.56 14.49 -0.06
C CYS A 47 -23.11 13.78 1.23
N GLY A 48 -21.80 13.78 1.50
CA GLY A 48 -21.22 13.04 2.62
C GLY A 48 -19.77 13.45 2.92
N LYS A 49 -19.27 13.12 4.11
CA LYS A 49 -17.89 13.42 4.51
C LYS A 49 -16.94 12.30 4.11
N ALA A 50 -15.75 12.65 3.64
CA ALA A 50 -14.72 11.66 3.38
C ALA A 50 -14.21 11.06 4.70
N ARG A 51 -14.00 9.76 4.69
CA ARG A 51 -13.30 9.00 5.73
C ARG A 51 -12.24 8.13 5.06
N HIS A 52 -11.01 8.25 5.55
CA HIS A 52 -9.90 7.42 5.12
C HIS A 52 -10.06 5.99 5.67
N ILE A 53 -9.71 4.98 4.87
CA ILE A 53 -9.71 3.57 5.27
C ILE A 53 -8.28 3.03 5.18
N PRO A 54 -7.44 3.28 6.21
CA PRO A 54 -6.05 2.81 6.23
C PRO A 54 -5.96 1.30 6.01
N ASP A 55 -6.93 0.54 6.52
CA ASP A 55 -6.97 -0.91 6.38
C ASP A 55 -7.30 -1.41 4.98
N SER A 56 -7.60 -0.51 4.03
CA SER A 56 -7.79 -0.84 2.62
C SER A 56 -6.70 -0.21 1.74
N ASP A 57 -5.78 0.55 2.32
CA ASP A 57 -4.68 1.14 1.58
C ASP A 57 -3.74 0.07 1.03
N LEU A 58 -3.17 0.38 -0.13
CA LEU A 58 -2.22 -0.49 -0.79
C LEU A 58 -0.88 0.24 -0.85
N PHE A 59 0.18 -0.47 -0.51
CA PHE A 59 1.54 -0.03 -0.77
C PHE A 59 2.25 -1.11 -1.56
N SER A 60 3.13 -0.68 -2.45
CA SER A 60 4.04 -1.59 -3.14
C SER A 60 5.42 -0.94 -3.26
N VAL A 61 6.42 -1.70 -2.84
CA VAL A 61 7.84 -1.41 -3.00
C VAL A 61 8.46 -2.58 -3.74
N ILE A 62 9.24 -2.30 -4.78
CA ILE A 62 10.00 -3.32 -5.51
C ILE A 62 11.48 -3.03 -5.27
N LEU A 63 12.17 -4.00 -4.68
CA LEU A 63 13.61 -3.97 -4.46
C LEU A 63 14.29 -4.80 -5.53
N LYS A 64 15.38 -4.29 -6.08
CA LYS A 64 16.34 -5.07 -6.85
C LYS A 64 17.39 -5.59 -5.90
N CYS A 65 17.53 -6.91 -5.82
CA CYS A 65 18.40 -7.59 -4.87
C CYS A 65 19.50 -8.35 -5.61
N HIS A 66 20.60 -8.59 -4.90
CA HIS A 66 21.79 -9.28 -5.41
C HIS A 66 22.11 -10.44 -4.47
N ASP A 67 22.10 -11.67 -4.98
CA ASP A 67 22.55 -12.83 -4.21
C ASP A 67 24.10 -12.93 -4.29
N PRO A 68 24.79 -13.42 -3.23
CA PRO A 68 26.23 -13.65 -3.27
C PRO A 68 26.72 -14.54 -4.42
N CYS A 69 25.87 -15.41 -4.97
CA CYS A 69 26.16 -16.23 -6.15
C CYS A 69 26.22 -15.41 -7.46
N GLY A 70 25.92 -14.10 -7.42
CA GLY A 70 25.95 -13.20 -8.57
C GLY A 70 24.60 -13.01 -9.26
N GLU A 71 23.57 -13.71 -8.79
CA GLU A 71 22.22 -13.65 -9.34
C GLU A 71 21.49 -12.36 -8.94
N ILE A 72 20.60 -11.88 -9.81
CA ILE A 72 19.75 -10.71 -9.56
C ILE A 72 18.31 -11.18 -9.49
N TYR A 73 17.66 -10.90 -8.36
CA TYR A 73 16.24 -11.15 -8.16
C TYR A 73 15.51 -9.88 -7.75
N PHE A 74 14.19 -9.88 -7.89
CA PHE A 74 13.34 -8.77 -7.47
C PHE A 74 12.47 -9.19 -6.29
N LEU A 75 12.39 -8.33 -5.29
CA LEU A 75 11.53 -8.51 -4.12
C LEU A 75 10.43 -7.44 -4.12
N ALA A 76 9.20 -7.86 -4.36
CA ALA A 76 8.04 -6.99 -4.26
C ALA A 76 7.39 -7.15 -2.89
N LEU A 77 7.42 -6.08 -2.09
CA LEU A 77 6.74 -5.99 -0.81
C LEU A 77 5.41 -5.26 -1.03
N ALA A 78 4.32 -5.95 -0.71
CA ALA A 78 2.99 -5.36 -0.63
C ALA A 78 2.43 -5.55 0.78
N ARG A 79 1.21 -5.04 1.02
CA ARG A 79 0.62 -5.02 2.35
C ARG A 79 0.39 -6.40 2.96
N ASP A 80 -0.04 -7.34 2.15
CA ASP A 80 -0.49 -8.67 2.57
C ASP A 80 0.39 -9.80 2.03
N ARG A 81 1.43 -9.46 1.26
CA ARG A 81 2.23 -10.45 0.56
C ARG A 81 3.63 -9.93 0.25
N LEU A 82 4.53 -10.88 0.13
CA LEU A 82 5.87 -10.71 -0.37
C LEU A 82 6.04 -11.62 -1.59
N THR A 83 6.47 -11.05 -2.71
CA THR A 83 6.68 -11.81 -3.95
C THR A 83 8.14 -11.71 -4.36
N VAL A 84 8.80 -12.86 -4.50
CA VAL A 84 10.11 -12.96 -5.14
C VAL A 84 9.93 -13.31 -6.63
N ALA A 85 10.69 -12.65 -7.49
CA ALA A 85 10.64 -12.85 -8.94
C ALA A 85 12.05 -12.83 -9.55
N SER A 86 12.17 -13.41 -10.74
CA SER A 86 13.42 -13.49 -11.50
C SER A 86 14.56 -14.20 -10.74
N TYR A 87 14.21 -15.22 -9.96
CA TYR A 87 15.19 -16.10 -9.33
C TYR A 87 15.31 -17.43 -10.10
N GLU A 88 16.50 -18.01 -10.14
CA GLU A 88 16.81 -19.31 -10.73
C GLU A 88 17.13 -20.35 -9.64
N ASP A 89 17.84 -19.95 -8.58
CA ASP A 89 18.15 -20.82 -7.45
C ASP A 89 17.04 -20.79 -6.39
N ASP A 90 16.41 -21.94 -6.13
CA ASP A 90 15.39 -22.09 -5.08
C ASP A 90 15.93 -21.77 -3.68
N ALA A 91 17.24 -21.85 -3.45
CA ALA A 91 17.86 -21.42 -2.20
C ALA A 91 17.63 -19.93 -1.90
N ILE A 92 17.43 -19.09 -2.92
CA ILE A 92 17.07 -17.67 -2.75
C ILE A 92 15.70 -17.55 -2.09
N ARG A 93 14.73 -18.35 -2.54
CA ARG A 93 13.38 -18.36 -1.96
C ARG A 93 13.40 -18.85 -0.51
N GLU A 94 14.18 -19.87 -0.21
CA GLU A 94 14.33 -20.38 1.17
C GLU A 94 14.95 -19.33 2.11
N LYS A 95 16.03 -18.66 1.68
CA LYS A 95 16.65 -17.57 2.45
C LYS A 95 15.67 -16.42 2.72
N ILE A 96 14.90 -16.02 1.71
CA ILE A 96 13.89 -14.94 1.87
C ILE A 96 12.80 -15.37 2.85
N SER A 97 12.30 -16.61 2.74
CA SER A 97 11.29 -17.14 3.67
C SER A 97 11.82 -17.14 5.11
N ALA A 98 13.04 -17.64 5.33
CA ALA A 98 13.66 -17.65 6.65
C ALA A 98 13.86 -16.23 7.19
N TRP A 99 14.24 -15.28 6.33
CA TRP A 99 14.34 -13.87 6.71
C TRP A 99 12.97 -13.27 7.09
N THR A 100 11.90 -13.52 6.33
CA THR A 100 10.57 -13.00 6.66
C THR A 100 10.08 -13.47 8.02
N ASP A 101 10.41 -14.71 8.41
CA ASP A 101 10.06 -15.26 9.73
C ASP A 101 10.76 -14.51 10.89
N THR A 102 11.91 -13.88 10.65
CA THR A 102 12.63 -13.10 11.67
C THR A 102 12.10 -11.68 11.84
N VAL A 103 11.36 -11.15 10.87
CA VAL A 103 10.88 -9.76 10.89
C VAL A 103 9.41 -9.74 11.25
N ALA A 104 9.10 -9.41 12.51
CA ALA A 104 7.73 -9.42 13.03
C ALA A 104 6.73 -8.51 12.30
N ALA A 105 7.19 -7.56 11.50
CA ALA A 105 6.37 -6.69 10.65
C ALA A 105 6.08 -7.28 9.25
N LEU A 106 6.75 -8.38 8.87
CA LEU A 106 6.61 -9.07 7.58
C LEU A 106 5.94 -10.44 7.69
N ARG A 107 5.73 -10.94 8.91
CA ARG A 107 4.95 -12.15 9.19
C ARG A 107 3.44 -11.89 9.12
#